data_AF-A0A2M8NM33-F1
#
_entry.id   AF-A0A2M8NM33-F1
#
_cell.length_a   1.000
_cell.length_b   1.000
_cell.length_c   1.000
_cell.angle_alpha   90.00
_cell.angle_beta   90.00
_cell.angle_gamma   90.00
#
_symmetry.space_group_name_H-M   'P 1'
#
loop_
_entity.id
_entity.type
_entity.pdbx_description
1 polymer ?
#
loop_
_entity_poly.entity_id
_entity_poly.type
_entity_poly.pdbx_seq_one_letter_code
_entity_poly.pdbx_strand_id
1 'polypeptide(L)'
;MAIPTVEVQSFGQSIWYDNIQRSLITGGELQRMIDQDGILGVTSNPTIFQKAIGSSADYDPAIMTMLDLSPYDIYERLATEDIQNALDLLRPVYERTDARDGYVSLEVSPLIANDTQSTVEEAKRLFAYVNRPNAMIKIPATEAGIPAIEEAIAAGININVTLIFSVKNYEQVVMAFIRGLERRMAAGQSVARIASVASFFLSRIDTMVDRMLDNNIRAAQGRDLARVALNNKLKGKTAIANAKVAYKHFQGVFYGERFAALRDAGAQVQRLLWASTGVKNPAYPDTMYVENLIGRDTVNTMPPDALKAFIDHGKVAETLTQDVDDAEQTLDLLAEAGIDLDQITHQLQVDGVEAFSESFRSLLSQVEARRDVLKTGVMKRQEVALGIHTDAVKAALRDADAKFVNVRLWNKEASLWHTNPNIMSRIVDRLGWLDTDKTIDYARLAALRAAAAAEFAAGTLKHVVLLGMGGSSLAPEVMNRSLSKADGFPNMLMLDSTDPTYIRHIESQVDLSKTLFIVSSKSGGTIETSCFYEYF
;
A
#
# COMPACT_ATOMS: atom_id res chain seq x y z
N MET A 1 22.83 5.42 27.26
CA MET A 1 21.59 6.19 27.49
C MET A 1 20.45 5.25 27.10
N ALA A 2 19.40 5.11 27.91
CA ALA A 2 18.26 4.30 27.50
C ALA A 2 17.62 4.95 26.26
N ILE A 3 17.19 4.15 25.29
CA ILE A 3 16.51 4.65 24.10
C ILE A 3 15.10 5.11 24.54
N PRO A 4 14.59 6.28 24.13
CA PRO A 4 13.32 6.83 24.62
C PRO A 4 12.12 5.86 24.52
N THR A 5 12.08 5.03 23.47
CA THR A 5 11.05 4.00 23.24
C THR A 5 11.09 2.84 24.24
N VAL A 6 12.22 2.61 24.90
CA VAL A 6 12.36 1.65 26.00
C VAL A 6 12.05 2.33 27.33
N GLU A 7 12.54 3.56 27.52
CA GLU A 7 12.35 4.32 28.76
C GLU A 7 10.86 4.60 29.03
N VAL A 8 10.08 4.92 28.00
CA VAL A 8 8.63 5.19 28.09
C VAL A 8 7.84 4.01 28.68
N GLN A 9 8.35 2.78 28.55
CA GLN A 9 7.71 1.57 29.07
C GLN A 9 7.69 1.56 30.61
N SER A 10 8.62 2.24 31.26
CA SER A 10 8.63 2.42 32.73
C SER A 10 7.43 3.23 33.23
N PHE A 11 6.84 4.06 32.37
CA PHE A 11 5.60 4.80 32.62
C PHE A 11 4.34 4.00 32.27
N GLY A 12 4.49 2.74 31.85
CA GLY A 12 3.37 1.84 31.52
C GLY A 12 2.76 2.06 30.15
N GLN A 13 3.42 2.79 29.25
CA GLN A 13 3.03 2.97 27.85
C GLN A 13 3.82 2.04 26.93
N SER A 14 3.13 1.28 26.08
CA SER A 14 3.75 0.40 25.09
C SER A 14 3.91 1.13 23.75
N ILE A 15 5.04 0.93 23.05
CA ILE A 15 5.28 1.49 21.71
C ILE A 15 5.04 0.44 20.63
N TRP A 16 4.17 0.76 19.69
CA TRP A 16 3.85 -0.07 18.53
C TRP A 16 4.32 0.61 17.24
N TYR A 17 4.62 -0.20 16.24
CA TYR A 17 5.06 0.26 14.92
C TYR A 17 3.87 0.30 13.94
N ASP A 18 3.58 1.47 13.36
CA ASP A 18 2.44 1.69 12.45
C ASP A 18 2.83 1.51 10.98
N ASN A 19 3.40 0.36 10.66
CA ASN A 19 3.71 -0.05 9.30
C ASN A 19 3.97 -1.57 9.25
N ILE A 20 3.74 -2.19 8.09
CA ILE A 20 4.09 -3.58 7.85
C ILE A 20 4.55 -3.73 6.40
N GLN A 21 5.69 -4.40 6.21
CA GLN A 21 6.24 -4.72 4.89
C GLN A 21 6.97 -6.06 4.96
N ARG A 22 6.79 -6.88 3.93
CA ARG A 22 7.45 -8.19 3.83
C ARG A 22 8.97 -8.13 3.99
N SER A 23 9.63 -7.16 3.38
CA SER A 23 11.09 -6.97 3.50
C SER A 23 11.55 -6.59 4.92
N LEU A 24 10.72 -5.85 5.66
CA LEU A 24 10.99 -5.49 7.06
C LEU A 24 10.91 -6.71 8.00
N ILE A 25 10.02 -7.66 7.70
CA ILE A 25 9.87 -8.92 8.42
C ILE A 25 11.00 -9.89 8.05
N THR A 26 11.15 -10.19 6.76
CA THR A 26 12.10 -11.20 6.25
C THR A 26 13.55 -10.75 6.30
N GLY A 27 13.80 -9.44 6.26
CA GLY A 27 15.14 -8.84 6.35
C GLY A 27 15.67 -8.67 7.78
N GLY A 28 14.88 -9.04 8.80
CA GLY A 28 15.29 -8.99 10.21
C GLY A 28 15.18 -7.62 10.88
N GLU A 29 14.72 -6.59 10.17
CA GLU A 29 14.57 -5.24 10.71
C GLU A 29 13.48 -5.18 11.80
N LEU A 30 12.36 -5.91 11.64
CA LEU A 30 11.35 -6.02 12.69
C LEU A 30 11.91 -6.67 13.96
N GLN A 31 12.71 -7.73 13.82
CA GLN A 31 13.36 -8.38 14.95
C GLN A 31 14.31 -7.41 15.65
N ARG A 32 15.12 -6.65 14.89
CA ARG A 32 15.98 -5.58 15.43
C ARG A 32 15.18 -4.54 16.22
N MET A 33 14.06 -4.07 15.68
CA MET A 33 13.19 -3.11 16.35
C MET A 33 12.59 -3.66 17.65
N ILE A 34 12.22 -4.95 17.69
CA ILE A 34 11.72 -5.60 18.90
C ILE A 34 12.82 -5.68 19.97
N ASP A 35 14.03 -6.08 19.57
CA ASP A 35 15.13 -6.36 20.49
C ASP A 35 15.87 -5.11 20.97
N GLN A 36 16.01 -4.12 20.10
CA GLN A 36 16.85 -2.94 20.32
C GLN A 36 16.03 -1.67 20.56
N ASP A 37 14.95 -1.47 19.80
CA ASP A 37 14.14 -0.25 19.87
C ASP A 37 12.94 -0.41 20.81
N GLY A 38 12.74 -1.60 21.41
CA GLY A 38 11.67 -1.85 22.37
C GLY A 38 10.26 -1.84 21.76
N ILE A 39 10.12 -2.21 20.48
CA ILE A 39 8.78 -2.33 19.86
C ILE A 39 8.02 -3.53 20.44
N LEU A 40 6.78 -3.27 20.85
CA LEU A 40 5.92 -4.22 21.57
C LEU A 40 4.66 -4.64 20.79
N GLY A 41 4.48 -4.15 19.56
CA GLY A 41 3.34 -4.50 18.71
C GLY A 41 3.40 -3.81 17.34
N VAL A 42 2.52 -4.21 16.43
CA VAL A 42 2.46 -3.68 15.06
C VAL A 42 1.01 -3.41 14.65
N THR A 43 0.77 -2.30 13.95
CA THR A 43 -0.52 -2.04 13.30
C THR A 43 -0.40 -2.03 11.79
N SER A 44 -1.43 -2.55 11.13
CA SER A 44 -1.63 -2.42 9.69
C SER A 44 -2.95 -1.69 9.41
N ASN A 45 -3.12 -1.26 8.16
CA ASN A 45 -4.37 -0.73 7.60
C ASN A 45 -4.33 -0.87 6.06
N PRO A 46 -5.46 -0.66 5.35
CA PRO A 46 -5.51 -0.76 3.90
C PRO A 46 -4.48 0.10 3.16
N THR A 47 -4.22 1.33 3.61
CA THR A 47 -3.24 2.23 2.99
C THR A 47 -1.80 1.72 3.14
N ILE A 48 -1.47 1.10 4.28
CA ILE A 48 -0.16 0.47 4.51
C ILE A 48 0.05 -0.69 3.53
N PHE A 49 -0.93 -1.59 3.40
CA PHE A 49 -0.84 -2.71 2.46
C PHE A 49 -0.84 -2.25 1.00
N GLN A 50 -1.63 -1.25 0.65
CA GLN A 50 -1.59 -0.62 -0.67
C GLN A 50 -0.16 -0.18 -1.03
N LYS A 51 0.52 0.54 -0.13
CA LYS A 51 1.90 0.98 -0.36
C LYS A 51 2.87 -0.19 -0.41
N ALA A 52 2.75 -1.14 0.53
CA ALA A 52 3.65 -2.28 0.63
C ALA A 52 3.60 -3.17 -0.61
N ILE A 53 2.39 -3.55 -1.04
CA ILE A 53 2.17 -4.45 -2.19
C ILE A 53 2.37 -3.70 -3.51
N GLY A 54 1.88 -2.46 -3.62
CA GLY A 54 1.92 -1.69 -4.87
C GLY A 54 3.30 -1.14 -5.24
N SER A 55 4.20 -0.96 -4.28
CA SER A 55 5.48 -0.26 -4.50
C SER A 55 6.70 -1.19 -4.52
N SER A 56 6.52 -2.51 -4.38
CA SER A 56 7.62 -3.47 -4.27
C SER A 56 7.40 -4.72 -5.12
N ALA A 57 8.51 -5.36 -5.53
CA ALA A 57 8.49 -6.67 -6.18
C ALA A 57 8.53 -7.83 -5.16
N ASP A 58 8.59 -7.55 -3.86
CA ASP A 58 8.69 -8.56 -2.79
C ASP A 58 7.55 -9.59 -2.80
N TYR A 59 6.41 -9.24 -3.40
CA TYR A 59 5.21 -10.07 -3.47
C TYR A 59 5.09 -10.85 -4.77
N ASP A 60 5.90 -10.56 -5.80
CA ASP A 60 5.79 -11.19 -7.12
C ASP A 60 5.89 -12.72 -7.05
N PRO A 61 6.87 -13.33 -6.34
CA PRO A 61 6.98 -14.78 -6.27
C PRO A 61 5.73 -15.44 -5.65
N ALA A 62 5.13 -14.81 -4.64
CA ALA A 62 3.92 -15.31 -4.02
C ALA A 62 2.71 -15.15 -4.97
N ILE A 63 2.55 -13.99 -5.61
CA ILE A 63 1.46 -13.74 -6.58
C ILE A 63 1.53 -14.73 -7.75
N MET A 64 2.72 -15.09 -8.23
CA MET A 64 2.89 -16.08 -9.30
C MET A 64 2.28 -17.46 -8.96
N THR A 65 2.20 -17.82 -7.68
CA THR A 65 1.57 -19.08 -7.24
C THR A 65 0.04 -19.01 -7.12
N MET A 66 -0.54 -17.82 -7.28
CA MET A 66 -1.94 -17.51 -7.00
C MET A 66 -2.65 -16.81 -8.16
N LEU A 67 -2.12 -16.94 -9.38
CA LEU A 67 -2.62 -16.22 -10.56
C LEU A 67 -4.09 -16.53 -10.87
N ASP A 68 -4.60 -17.70 -10.51
CA ASP A 68 -5.99 -18.11 -10.76
C ASP A 68 -6.99 -17.56 -9.73
N LEU A 69 -6.51 -16.93 -8.65
CA LEU A 69 -7.35 -16.38 -7.59
C LEU A 69 -7.87 -14.97 -7.93
N SER A 70 -8.93 -14.56 -7.22
CA SER A 70 -9.43 -13.18 -7.29
C SER A 70 -8.42 -12.21 -6.67
N PRO A 71 -8.43 -10.91 -7.04
CA PRO A 71 -7.52 -9.93 -6.45
C PRO A 71 -7.67 -9.82 -4.92
N TYR A 72 -8.89 -10.01 -4.42
CA TYR A 72 -9.17 -10.04 -2.98
C TYR A 72 -8.52 -11.24 -2.30
N ASP A 73 -8.69 -12.45 -2.85
CA ASP A 73 -8.10 -13.67 -2.28
C ASP A 73 -6.56 -13.62 -2.29
N ILE A 74 -5.96 -13.03 -3.34
CA ILE A 74 -4.51 -12.81 -3.41
C ILE A 74 -4.10 -11.85 -2.29
N TYR A 75 -4.75 -10.68 -2.20
CA TYR A 75 -4.48 -9.70 -1.15
C TYR A 75 -4.57 -10.35 0.25
N GLU A 76 -5.67 -11.04 0.53
CA GLU A 76 -5.93 -11.64 1.83
C GLU A 76 -4.84 -12.66 2.21
N ARG A 77 -4.42 -13.50 1.26
CA ARG A 77 -3.33 -14.46 1.48
C ARG A 77 -2.01 -13.76 1.78
N LEU A 78 -1.65 -12.74 1.00
CA LEU A 78 -0.40 -11.99 1.21
C LEU A 78 -0.41 -11.26 2.55
N ALA A 79 -1.50 -10.55 2.86
CA ALA A 79 -1.66 -9.83 4.11
C ALA A 79 -1.64 -10.76 5.32
N THR A 80 -2.36 -11.90 5.24
CA THR A 80 -2.39 -12.88 6.33
C THR A 80 -1.02 -13.51 6.58
N GLU A 81 -0.28 -13.85 5.52
CA GLU A 81 1.08 -14.41 5.64
C GLU A 81 2.02 -13.41 6.34
N ASP A 82 2.03 -12.15 5.92
CA ASP A 82 2.86 -11.11 6.55
C ASP A 82 2.47 -10.89 8.02
N ILE A 83 1.17 -10.88 8.33
CA ILE A 83 0.66 -10.75 9.69
C ILE A 83 1.07 -11.95 10.54
N GLN A 84 0.95 -13.18 10.04
CA GLN A 84 1.37 -14.39 10.74
C GLN A 84 2.87 -14.37 11.06
N ASN A 85 3.70 -13.99 10.09
CA ASN A 85 5.14 -13.89 10.31
C ASN A 85 5.50 -12.82 11.35
N ALA A 86 4.86 -11.65 11.31
CA ALA A 86 5.05 -10.60 12.33
C ALA A 86 4.56 -11.06 13.72
N LEU A 87 3.45 -11.79 13.79
CA LEU A 87 2.93 -12.37 15.03
C LEU A 87 3.88 -13.40 15.64
N ASP A 88 4.52 -14.21 14.81
CA ASP A 88 5.49 -15.22 15.25
C ASP A 88 6.75 -14.56 15.81
N LEU A 89 7.22 -13.45 15.23
CA LEU A 89 8.33 -12.65 15.79
C LEU A 89 7.96 -11.97 17.12
N LEU A 90 6.71 -11.54 17.28
CA LEU A 90 6.21 -10.91 18.52
C LEU A 90 5.74 -11.91 19.57
N ARG A 91 5.72 -13.21 19.26
CA ARG A 91 5.26 -14.24 20.18
C ARG A 91 6.04 -14.28 21.51
N PRO A 92 7.37 -14.13 21.54
CA PRO A 92 8.12 -14.04 22.80
C PRO A 92 7.73 -12.81 23.64
N VAL A 93 7.34 -11.70 23.01
CA VAL A 93 6.82 -10.50 23.70
C VAL A 93 5.47 -10.82 24.35
N TYR A 94 4.58 -11.47 23.60
CA TYR A 94 3.27 -11.89 24.09
C TYR A 94 3.38 -12.81 25.30
N GLU A 95 4.30 -13.78 25.26
CA GLU A 95 4.49 -14.72 26.37
C GLU A 95 5.12 -14.07 27.59
N ARG A 96 6.19 -13.28 27.43
CA ARG A 96 6.89 -12.65 28.57
C ARG A 96 6.06 -11.58 29.27
N THR A 97 5.08 -11.00 28.57
CA THR A 97 4.20 -9.95 29.11
C THR A 97 2.84 -10.51 29.55
N ASP A 98 2.67 -11.83 29.60
CA ASP A 98 1.42 -12.52 29.92
C ASP A 98 0.21 -11.98 29.13
N ALA A 99 0.37 -11.95 27.80
CA ALA A 99 -0.62 -11.44 26.85
C ALA A 99 -0.99 -9.97 27.09
N ARG A 100 -0.11 -9.16 27.67
CA ARG A 100 -0.31 -7.70 27.71
C ARG A 100 0.12 -7.04 26.40
N ASP A 101 1.22 -7.47 25.80
CA ASP A 101 1.76 -6.92 24.55
C ASP A 101 2.06 -8.03 23.54
N GLY A 102 2.78 -7.73 22.45
CA GLY A 102 3.14 -8.69 21.41
C GLY A 102 2.07 -8.91 20.35
N TYR A 103 1.21 -7.90 20.11
CA TYR A 103 0.08 -8.00 19.20
C TYR A 103 0.37 -7.45 17.80
N VAL A 104 -0.29 -8.02 16.79
CA VAL A 104 -0.36 -7.46 15.43
C VAL A 104 -1.81 -7.29 15.01
N SER A 105 -2.15 -6.11 14.49
CA SER A 105 -3.52 -5.80 14.07
C SER A 105 -3.73 -6.02 12.56
N LEU A 106 -4.78 -6.78 12.20
CA LEU A 106 -5.32 -6.91 10.85
C LEU A 106 -6.74 -6.36 10.79
N GLU A 107 -7.03 -5.49 9.84
CA GLU A 107 -8.32 -4.80 9.72
C GLU A 107 -9.32 -5.61 8.89
N VAL A 108 -10.59 -5.61 9.31
CA VAL A 108 -11.69 -6.08 8.45
C VAL A 108 -11.78 -5.22 7.19
N SER A 109 -12.49 -5.70 6.16
CA SER A 109 -12.69 -4.88 4.97
C SER A 109 -13.39 -3.55 5.33
N PRO A 110 -12.87 -2.38 4.90
CA PRO A 110 -13.55 -1.11 5.15
C PRO A 110 -14.89 -1.00 4.40
N LEU A 111 -15.11 -1.85 3.39
CA LEU A 111 -16.35 -1.87 2.60
C LEU A 111 -17.58 -2.35 3.39
N ILE A 112 -17.36 -3.03 4.52
CA ILE A 112 -18.41 -3.53 5.41
C ILE A 112 -18.52 -2.72 6.71
N ALA A 113 -17.84 -1.57 6.82
CA ALA A 113 -17.79 -0.77 8.06
C ALA A 113 -19.16 -0.25 8.56
N ASN A 114 -20.18 -0.27 7.70
CA ASN A 114 -21.56 0.11 8.04
C ASN A 114 -22.52 -1.10 8.09
N ASP A 115 -21.98 -2.32 8.15
CA ASP A 115 -22.75 -3.56 8.27
C ASP A 115 -22.24 -4.38 9.47
N THR A 116 -23.05 -4.38 10.53
CA THR A 116 -22.76 -5.08 11.79
C THR A 116 -22.56 -6.58 11.57
N GLN A 117 -23.47 -7.24 10.83
CA GLN A 117 -23.47 -8.69 10.72
C GLN A 117 -22.27 -9.16 9.91
N SER A 118 -22.04 -8.54 8.75
CA SER A 118 -20.89 -8.84 7.91
C SER A 118 -19.58 -8.59 8.66
N THR A 119 -19.48 -7.53 9.46
CA THR A 119 -18.29 -7.24 10.27
C THR A 119 -18.03 -8.30 11.34
N VAL A 120 -19.07 -8.80 12.01
CA VAL A 120 -18.95 -9.87 13.01
C VAL A 120 -18.47 -11.16 12.38
N GLU A 121 -19.07 -11.56 11.27
CA GLU A 121 -18.73 -12.78 10.54
C GLU A 121 -17.28 -12.72 10.04
N GLU A 122 -16.89 -11.58 9.49
CA GLU A 122 -15.54 -11.35 8.99
C GLU A 122 -14.50 -11.34 10.13
N ALA A 123 -14.79 -10.69 11.25
CA ALA A 123 -13.88 -10.68 12.39
C ALA A 123 -13.62 -12.10 12.94
N LYS A 124 -14.68 -12.92 13.06
CA LYS A 124 -14.57 -14.32 13.47
C LYS A 124 -13.77 -15.14 12.45
N ARG A 125 -14.02 -14.94 11.15
CA ARG A 125 -13.33 -15.64 10.07
C ARG A 125 -11.85 -15.27 10.02
N LEU A 126 -11.50 -13.99 10.02
CA LEU A 126 -10.11 -13.53 9.96
C LEU A 126 -9.32 -13.97 11.19
N PHE A 127 -9.89 -13.88 12.39
CA PHE A 127 -9.19 -14.33 13.61
C PHE A 127 -8.88 -15.84 13.55
N ALA A 128 -9.85 -16.64 13.10
CA ALA A 128 -9.65 -18.08 12.89
C ALA A 128 -8.65 -18.39 11.76
N TYR A 129 -8.65 -17.60 10.68
CA TYR A 129 -7.77 -17.77 9.54
C TYR A 129 -6.32 -17.41 9.85
N VAL A 130 -6.09 -16.30 10.57
CA VAL A 130 -4.76 -15.91 11.07
C VAL A 130 -4.22 -16.95 12.05
N ASN A 131 -5.09 -17.53 12.88
CA ASN A 131 -4.77 -18.66 13.78
C ASN A 131 -3.53 -18.41 14.67
N ARG A 132 -3.52 -17.27 15.37
CA ARG A 132 -2.51 -16.90 16.37
C ARG A 132 -3.18 -16.16 17.53
N PRO A 133 -2.85 -16.49 18.80
CA PRO A 133 -3.53 -15.91 19.97
C PRO A 133 -3.20 -14.43 20.19
N ASN A 134 -2.10 -13.95 19.61
CA ASN A 134 -1.66 -12.56 19.66
C ASN A 134 -2.12 -11.74 18.45
N ALA A 135 -3.01 -12.27 17.61
CA ALA A 135 -3.68 -11.49 16.58
C ALA A 135 -4.70 -10.54 17.21
N MET A 136 -4.84 -9.33 16.65
CA MET A 136 -5.97 -8.43 16.90
C MET A 136 -6.71 -8.19 15.59
N ILE A 137 -8.04 -8.30 15.64
CA ILE A 137 -8.88 -7.85 14.53
C ILE A 137 -9.25 -6.40 14.75
N LYS A 138 -9.05 -5.58 13.73
CA LYS A 138 -9.29 -4.15 13.79
C LYS A 138 -10.63 -3.79 13.19
N ILE A 139 -11.48 -3.13 13.98
CA ILE A 139 -12.87 -2.78 13.63
C ILE A 139 -13.08 -1.27 13.84
N PRO A 140 -13.59 -0.52 12.86
CA PRO A 140 -13.96 0.89 13.01
C PRO A 140 -15.04 1.12 14.07
N ALA A 141 -14.92 2.18 14.86
CA ALA A 141 -15.91 2.60 15.87
C ALA A 141 -17.13 3.33 15.28
N THR A 142 -17.60 2.90 14.12
CA THR A 142 -18.85 3.39 13.50
C THR A 142 -20.05 2.92 14.29
N GLU A 143 -21.23 3.50 14.04
CA GLU A 143 -22.48 3.05 14.67
C GLU A 143 -22.73 1.54 14.49
N ALA A 144 -22.45 0.99 13.30
CA ALA A 144 -22.53 -0.45 13.02
C ALA A 144 -21.36 -1.26 13.62
N GLY A 145 -20.19 -0.64 13.78
CA GLY A 145 -19.01 -1.26 14.36
C GLY A 145 -19.12 -1.50 15.86
N ILE A 146 -19.77 -0.60 16.62
CA ILE A 146 -19.96 -0.74 18.08
C ILE A 146 -20.59 -2.10 18.48
N PRO A 147 -21.75 -2.53 17.94
CA PRO A 147 -22.30 -3.85 18.25
C PRO A 147 -21.43 -5.00 17.74
N ALA A 148 -20.70 -4.83 16.63
CA ALA A 148 -19.79 -5.85 16.13
C ALA A 148 -18.59 -6.07 17.07
N ILE A 149 -18.05 -4.99 17.66
CA ILE A 149 -16.99 -5.04 18.67
C ILE A 149 -17.46 -5.82 19.89
N GLU A 150 -18.66 -5.52 20.42
CA GLU A 150 -19.22 -6.22 21.57
C GLU A 150 -19.32 -7.74 21.32
N GLU A 151 -19.86 -8.11 20.16
CA GLU A 151 -20.04 -9.51 19.77
C GLU A 151 -18.71 -10.24 19.56
N ALA A 152 -17.71 -9.58 18.97
CA ALA A 152 -16.38 -10.16 18.78
C ALA A 152 -15.64 -10.35 20.12
N ILE A 153 -15.74 -9.39 21.05
CA ILE A 153 -15.20 -9.52 22.40
C ILE A 153 -15.90 -10.66 23.16
N ALA A 154 -17.23 -10.78 23.07
CA ALA A 154 -17.98 -11.88 23.67
C ALA A 154 -17.51 -13.25 23.12
N ALA A 155 -17.21 -13.32 21.83
CA ALA A 155 -16.63 -14.49 21.18
C ALA A 155 -15.19 -14.82 21.61
N GLY A 156 -14.52 -13.91 22.33
CA GLY A 156 -13.16 -14.09 22.84
C GLY A 156 -12.07 -13.71 21.82
N ILE A 157 -12.38 -12.77 20.92
CA ILE A 157 -11.45 -12.25 19.93
C ILE A 157 -10.78 -11.00 20.49
N ASN A 158 -9.47 -10.83 20.26
CA ASN A 158 -8.79 -9.58 20.62
C ASN A 158 -9.12 -8.51 19.59
N ILE A 159 -9.53 -7.32 20.03
CA ILE A 159 -10.02 -6.26 19.13
C ILE A 159 -9.20 -4.98 19.26
N ASN A 160 -8.70 -4.49 18.12
CA ASN A 160 -8.23 -3.12 17.99
C ASN A 160 -9.38 -2.26 17.44
N VAL A 161 -9.99 -1.44 18.28
CA VAL A 161 -11.03 -0.52 17.83
C VAL A 161 -10.40 0.70 17.20
N THR A 162 -10.78 1.08 15.97
CA THR A 162 -10.15 2.17 15.21
C THR A 162 -11.11 3.29 14.84
N LEU A 163 -10.58 4.41 14.31
CA LEU A 163 -11.34 5.60 13.91
C LEU A 163 -12.16 6.22 15.05
N ILE A 164 -11.56 6.26 16.25
CA ILE A 164 -12.10 6.98 17.40
C ILE A 164 -11.50 8.39 17.40
N PHE A 165 -12.36 9.41 17.38
CA PHE A 165 -11.95 10.82 17.33
C PHE A 165 -12.48 11.66 18.49
N SER A 166 -13.50 11.16 19.22
CA SER A 166 -14.14 11.90 20.31
C SER A 166 -14.26 11.06 21.57
N VAL A 167 -14.30 11.75 22.72
CA VAL A 167 -14.58 11.12 24.02
C VAL A 167 -15.93 10.41 23.96
N LYS A 168 -16.98 11.04 23.41
CA LYS A 168 -18.32 10.44 23.28
C LYS A 168 -18.33 9.12 22.52
N ASN A 169 -17.58 9.01 21.42
CA ASN A 169 -17.47 7.74 20.69
C ASN A 169 -16.63 6.72 21.47
N TYR A 170 -15.57 7.16 22.14
CA TYR A 170 -14.78 6.32 23.04
C TYR A 170 -15.63 5.71 24.19
N GLU A 171 -16.55 6.48 24.79
CA GLU A 171 -17.47 5.97 25.82
C GLU A 171 -18.32 4.79 25.31
N GLN A 172 -18.81 4.88 24.07
CA GLN A 172 -19.58 3.80 23.44
C GLN A 172 -18.72 2.55 23.24
N VAL A 173 -17.46 2.73 22.82
CA VAL A 173 -16.48 1.66 22.62
C VAL A 173 -16.17 0.94 23.94
N VAL A 174 -15.90 1.69 25.01
CA VAL A 174 -15.63 1.13 26.35
C VAL A 174 -16.83 0.33 26.85
N MET A 175 -18.04 0.87 26.68
CA MET A 175 -19.24 0.17 27.12
C MET A 175 -19.52 -1.10 26.30
N ALA A 176 -19.24 -1.11 25.00
CA ALA A 176 -19.30 -2.32 24.17
C ALA A 176 -18.27 -3.37 24.59
N PHE A 177 -17.04 -2.97 24.89
CA PHE A 177 -16.01 -3.86 25.42
C PHE A 177 -16.44 -4.51 26.74
N ILE A 178 -16.92 -3.71 27.69
CA ILE A 178 -17.35 -4.20 29.00
C ILE A 178 -18.54 -5.15 28.86
N ARG A 179 -19.57 -4.79 28.08
CA ARG A 179 -20.73 -5.67 27.84
C ARG A 179 -20.32 -6.99 27.17
N GLY A 180 -19.37 -6.96 26.23
CA GLY A 180 -18.84 -8.17 25.59
C GLY A 180 -18.19 -9.11 26.59
N LEU A 181 -17.35 -8.58 27.49
CA LEU A 181 -16.74 -9.36 28.56
C LEU A 181 -17.77 -9.88 29.57
N GLU A 182 -18.76 -9.07 29.95
CA GLU A 182 -19.84 -9.48 30.85
C GLU A 182 -20.66 -10.64 30.26
N ARG A 183 -21.02 -10.55 28.97
CA ARG A 183 -21.72 -11.63 28.25
C ARG A 183 -20.89 -12.92 28.25
N ARG A 184 -19.58 -12.80 28.02
CA ARG A 184 -18.66 -13.94 28.04
C ARG A 184 -18.54 -14.57 29.43
N MET A 185 -18.38 -13.76 30.46
CA MET A 185 -18.32 -14.21 31.85
C MET A 185 -19.64 -14.87 32.29
N ALA A 186 -20.79 -14.30 31.91
CA ALA A 186 -22.11 -14.88 32.18
C ALA A 186 -22.32 -16.23 31.47
N ALA A 187 -21.65 -16.45 30.33
CA ALA A 187 -21.62 -17.74 29.64
C ALA A 187 -20.63 -18.76 30.25
N GLY A 188 -19.99 -18.42 31.38
CA GLY A 188 -19.01 -19.29 32.05
C GLY A 188 -17.66 -19.40 31.31
N GLN A 189 -17.40 -18.50 30.36
CA GLN A 189 -16.17 -18.48 29.58
C GLN A 189 -15.15 -17.51 30.21
N SER A 190 -13.86 -17.85 30.08
CA SER A 190 -12.77 -17.03 30.63
C SER A 190 -12.71 -15.65 29.94
N VAL A 191 -12.60 -14.60 30.74
CA VAL A 191 -12.32 -13.22 30.30
C VAL A 191 -10.82 -12.87 30.38
N ALA A 192 -9.99 -13.79 30.88
CA ALA A 192 -8.55 -13.61 30.92
C ALA A 192 -7.96 -13.66 29.50
N ARG A 193 -6.91 -12.86 29.27
CA ARG A 193 -6.17 -12.76 27.99
C ARG A 193 -7.01 -12.34 26.78
N ILE A 194 -8.20 -11.76 27.01
CA ILE A 194 -8.94 -11.01 25.99
C ILE A 194 -8.42 -9.58 26.01
N ALA A 195 -7.58 -9.23 25.03
CA ALA A 195 -7.02 -7.90 24.91
C ALA A 195 -7.84 -7.03 23.96
N SER A 196 -7.96 -5.76 24.30
CA SER A 196 -8.48 -4.76 23.38
C SER A 196 -7.73 -3.45 23.53
N VAL A 197 -7.59 -2.74 22.41
CA VAL A 197 -7.07 -1.37 22.37
C VAL A 197 -8.07 -0.45 21.68
N ALA A 198 -8.16 0.79 22.14
CA ALA A 198 -9.01 1.83 21.56
C ALA A 198 -8.14 2.87 20.85
N SER A 199 -7.95 2.71 19.54
CA SER A 199 -7.12 3.59 18.69
C SER A 199 -7.77 4.96 18.49
N PHE A 200 -7.36 5.91 19.34
CA PHE A 200 -7.79 7.30 19.40
C PHE A 200 -6.88 8.17 18.53
N PHE A 201 -7.45 8.79 17.49
CA PHE A 201 -6.70 9.50 16.46
C PHE A 201 -6.39 10.95 16.84
N LEU A 202 -5.15 11.40 16.60
CA LEU A 202 -4.68 12.71 17.03
C LEU A 202 -4.51 13.71 15.88
N SER A 203 -3.50 13.56 15.04
CA SER A 203 -3.06 14.63 14.12
C SER A 203 -4.13 15.10 13.14
N ARG A 204 -5.12 14.25 12.83
CA ARG A 204 -6.25 14.59 11.95
C ARG A 204 -7.17 15.63 12.60
N ILE A 205 -7.31 15.62 13.92
CA ILE A 205 -8.10 16.58 14.69
C ILE A 205 -7.47 17.97 14.57
N ASP A 206 -6.20 18.13 14.95
CA ASP A 206 -5.53 19.43 14.86
C ASP A 206 -5.45 19.93 13.41
N THR A 207 -5.23 19.05 12.43
CA THR A 207 -5.22 19.46 11.01
C THR A 207 -6.54 20.13 10.58
N MET A 208 -7.67 19.60 11.03
CA MET A 208 -8.99 20.16 10.70
C MET A 208 -9.29 21.40 11.55
N VAL A 209 -9.06 21.33 12.86
CA VAL A 209 -9.35 22.42 13.79
C VAL A 209 -8.47 23.63 13.50
N ASP A 210 -7.16 23.45 13.29
CA ASP A 210 -6.24 24.54 12.97
C ASP A 210 -6.62 25.24 11.67
N ARG A 211 -7.14 24.51 10.67
CA ARG A 211 -7.66 25.11 9.43
C ARG A 211 -8.85 26.02 9.71
N MET A 212 -9.76 25.61 10.60
CA MET A 212 -10.92 26.41 10.99
C MET A 212 -10.50 27.62 11.83
N LEU A 213 -9.57 27.44 12.77
CA LEU A 213 -8.98 28.53 13.56
C LEU A 213 -8.25 29.54 12.65
N ASP A 214 -7.51 29.09 11.64
CA ASP A 214 -6.86 29.95 10.66
C ASP A 214 -7.87 30.76 9.83
N ASN A 215 -9.00 30.16 9.46
CA ASN A 215 -10.09 30.88 8.79
C ASN A 215 -10.72 31.93 9.71
N ASN A 216 -10.96 31.60 10.98
CA ASN A 216 -11.45 32.53 11.99
C ASN A 216 -10.48 33.71 12.19
N ILE A 217 -9.17 33.44 12.24
CA ILE A 217 -8.13 34.46 12.37
C ILE A 217 -8.16 35.41 11.16
N ARG A 218 -8.19 34.88 9.94
CA ARG A 218 -8.26 35.70 8.71
C ARG A 218 -9.53 36.56 8.68
N ALA A 219 -10.66 36.00 9.12
CA ALA A 219 -11.91 36.73 9.20
C ALA A 219 -11.88 37.86 10.27
N ALA A 220 -11.25 37.61 11.42
CA ALA A 220 -11.17 38.59 12.52
C ALA A 220 -10.03 39.63 12.37
N GLN A 221 -9.09 39.41 11.44
CA GLN A 221 -7.88 40.22 11.30
C GLN A 221 -8.20 41.71 11.11
N GLY A 222 -7.60 42.56 11.95
CA GLY A 222 -7.82 44.02 11.95
C GLY A 222 -9.17 44.48 12.50
N ARG A 223 -10.05 43.56 12.93
CA ARG A 223 -11.40 43.85 13.46
C ARG A 223 -11.57 43.44 14.91
N ASP A 224 -11.03 42.28 15.29
CA ASP A 224 -11.16 41.72 16.63
C ASP A 224 -9.86 41.03 17.06
N LEU A 225 -8.99 41.80 17.73
CA LEU A 225 -7.69 41.33 18.19
C LEU A 225 -7.80 40.26 19.29
N ALA A 226 -8.85 40.31 20.12
CA ALA A 226 -9.07 39.34 21.17
C ALA A 226 -9.40 37.97 20.58
N ARG A 227 -10.27 37.92 19.57
CA ARG A 227 -10.59 36.69 18.84
C ARG A 227 -9.37 36.13 18.11
N VAL A 228 -8.54 36.98 17.50
CA VAL A 228 -7.27 36.54 16.87
C VAL A 228 -6.34 35.92 17.91
N ALA A 229 -6.17 36.54 19.08
CA ALA A 229 -5.33 36.02 20.15
C ALA A 229 -5.84 34.67 20.68
N LEU A 230 -7.16 34.55 20.92
CA LEU A 230 -7.80 33.31 21.35
C LEU A 230 -7.57 32.17 20.34
N ASN A 231 -7.86 32.39 19.07
CA ASN A 231 -7.73 31.34 18.04
C ASN A 231 -6.26 30.90 17.88
N ASN A 232 -5.30 31.83 17.94
CA ASN A 232 -3.88 31.48 17.92
C ASN A 232 -3.46 30.65 19.14
N LYS A 233 -4.02 30.94 20.33
CA LYS A 233 -3.73 30.19 21.57
C LYS A 233 -4.19 28.73 21.48
N LEU A 234 -5.20 28.42 20.68
CA LEU A 234 -5.83 27.09 20.57
C LEU A 234 -5.17 26.18 19.51
N LYS A 235 -4.39 26.75 18.58
CA LYS A 235 -3.75 25.97 17.50
C LYS A 235 -2.83 24.87 18.04
N GLY A 236 -2.95 23.66 17.50
CA GLY A 236 -2.15 22.50 17.87
C GLY A 236 -2.40 21.95 19.28
N LYS A 237 -3.47 22.37 19.97
CA LYS A 237 -3.78 21.91 21.34
C LYS A 237 -4.96 20.95 21.43
N THR A 238 -5.80 20.90 20.41
CA THR A 238 -7.10 20.25 20.48
C THR A 238 -6.97 18.74 20.63
N ALA A 239 -6.11 18.10 19.83
CA ALA A 239 -5.96 16.65 19.85
C ALA A 239 -5.43 16.15 21.19
N ILE A 240 -4.42 16.82 21.76
CA ILE A 240 -3.85 16.46 23.07
C ILE A 240 -4.87 16.70 24.18
N ALA A 241 -5.58 17.83 24.17
CA ALA A 241 -6.62 18.11 25.16
C ALA A 241 -7.72 17.03 25.14
N ASN A 242 -8.23 16.70 23.96
CA ASN A 242 -9.24 15.66 23.74
C ASN A 242 -8.75 14.28 24.21
N ALA A 243 -7.50 13.92 23.95
CA ALA A 243 -6.89 12.66 24.41
C ALA A 243 -6.72 12.59 25.93
N LYS A 244 -6.32 13.70 26.58
CA LYS A 244 -6.24 13.77 28.06
C LYS A 244 -7.60 13.58 28.71
N VAL A 245 -8.67 14.17 28.16
CA VAL A 245 -10.04 13.97 28.65
C VAL A 245 -10.51 12.52 28.41
N ALA A 246 -10.19 11.92 27.27
CA ALA A 246 -10.46 10.50 27.02
C ALA A 246 -9.75 9.59 28.06
N TYR A 247 -8.51 9.93 28.44
CA TYR A 247 -7.78 9.20 29.47
C TYR A 247 -8.36 9.41 30.88
N LYS A 248 -8.84 10.60 31.22
CA LYS A 248 -9.61 10.85 32.46
C LYS A 248 -10.83 9.93 32.53
N HIS A 249 -11.58 9.78 31.43
CA HIS A 249 -12.70 8.84 31.34
C HIS A 249 -12.24 7.37 31.50
N PHE A 250 -11.16 6.97 30.82
CA PHE A 250 -10.54 5.64 30.97
C PHE A 250 -10.26 5.32 32.44
N GLN A 251 -9.62 6.23 33.17
CA GLN A 251 -9.29 6.03 34.58
C GLN A 251 -10.56 5.83 35.43
N GLY A 252 -11.59 6.67 35.21
CA GLY A 252 -12.86 6.59 35.93
C GLY A 252 -13.58 5.25 35.73
N VAL A 253 -13.52 4.67 34.54
CA VAL A 253 -14.20 3.40 34.22
C VAL A 253 -13.40 2.19 34.68
N PHE A 254 -12.13 2.08 34.25
CA PHE A 254 -11.35 0.85 34.41
C PHE A 254 -10.74 0.68 35.81
N TYR A 255 -10.53 1.79 36.54
CA TYR A 255 -10.15 1.75 37.95
C TYR A 255 -11.32 1.97 38.91
N GLY A 256 -12.51 2.26 38.39
CA GLY A 256 -13.74 2.40 39.17
C GLY A 256 -14.49 1.09 39.40
N GLU A 257 -15.67 1.23 40.01
CA GLU A 257 -16.61 0.13 40.32
C GLU A 257 -17.16 -0.56 39.07
N ARG A 258 -17.33 0.18 37.96
CA ARG A 258 -17.93 -0.35 36.72
C ARG A 258 -17.20 -1.58 36.17
N PHE A 259 -15.88 -1.63 36.35
CA PHE A 259 -15.03 -2.71 35.86
C PHE A 259 -14.54 -3.67 36.97
N ALA A 260 -14.89 -3.43 38.23
CA ALA A 260 -14.33 -4.16 39.37
C ALA A 260 -14.55 -5.68 39.27
N ALA A 261 -15.78 -6.13 39.02
CA ALA A 261 -16.09 -7.55 38.91
C ALA A 261 -15.33 -8.26 37.76
N LEU A 262 -15.14 -7.58 36.63
CA LEU A 262 -14.37 -8.11 35.50
C LEU A 262 -12.88 -8.18 35.83
N ARG A 263 -12.35 -7.15 36.48
CA ARG A 263 -10.96 -7.09 36.95
C ARG A 263 -10.66 -8.21 37.94
N ASP A 264 -11.56 -8.47 38.88
CA ASP A 264 -11.45 -9.57 39.85
C ASP A 264 -11.54 -10.95 39.16
N ALA A 265 -12.25 -11.04 38.02
CA ALA A 265 -12.29 -12.21 37.16
C ALA A 265 -11.06 -12.34 36.23
N GLY A 266 -10.07 -11.45 36.34
CA GLY A 266 -8.82 -11.48 35.56
C GLY A 266 -8.91 -10.82 34.19
N ALA A 267 -9.93 -10.01 33.92
CA ALA A 267 -10.01 -9.23 32.69
C ALA A 267 -8.93 -8.14 32.64
N GLN A 268 -8.34 -7.95 31.47
CA GLN A 268 -7.44 -6.83 31.20
C GLN A 268 -8.26 -5.58 30.84
N VAL A 269 -7.72 -4.39 31.14
CA VAL A 269 -8.33 -3.12 30.72
C VAL A 269 -8.24 -2.96 29.19
N GLN A 270 -9.21 -2.26 28.58
CA GLN A 270 -9.05 -1.82 27.19
C GLN A 270 -8.17 -0.57 27.16
N ARG A 271 -6.91 -0.72 26.77
CA ARG A 271 -5.95 0.39 26.77
C ARG A 271 -6.28 1.39 25.67
N LEU A 272 -6.15 2.68 25.97
CA LEU A 272 -6.13 3.71 24.94
C LEU A 272 -4.87 3.56 24.08
N LEU A 273 -5.05 3.61 22.76
CA LEU A 273 -3.96 3.58 21.80
C LEU A 273 -3.94 4.91 21.04
N TRP A 274 -2.86 5.66 21.17
CA TRP A 274 -2.67 6.92 20.45
C TRP A 274 -2.27 6.63 19.01
N ALA A 275 -3.17 6.96 18.08
CA ALA A 275 -3.00 6.71 16.65
C ALA A 275 -2.87 8.03 15.87
N SER A 276 -2.32 7.96 14.66
CA SER A 276 -2.05 9.14 13.84
C SER A 276 -1.19 10.17 14.60
N THR A 277 -0.10 9.69 15.22
CA THR A 277 0.83 10.47 16.07
C THR A 277 1.96 11.14 15.28
N GLY A 278 1.97 11.00 13.96
CA GLY A 278 2.87 11.76 13.09
C GLY A 278 2.40 13.20 12.90
N VAL A 279 3.21 14.16 13.33
CA VAL A 279 2.93 15.60 13.26
C VAL A 279 2.84 16.07 11.81
N LYS A 280 1.80 16.85 11.48
CA LYS A 280 1.50 17.28 10.10
C LYS A 280 1.88 18.73 9.82
N ASN A 281 2.04 19.54 10.87
CA ASN A 281 2.42 20.93 10.76
C ASN A 281 3.91 21.07 11.13
N PRO A 282 4.78 21.50 10.20
CA PRO A 282 6.22 21.62 10.45
C PRO A 282 6.57 22.71 11.48
N ALA A 283 5.61 23.55 11.89
CA ALA A 283 5.80 24.51 12.97
C ALA A 283 5.73 23.88 14.37
N TYR A 284 5.25 22.64 14.48
CA TYR A 284 5.17 21.91 15.74
C TYR A 284 6.35 20.94 15.88
N PRO A 285 6.83 20.69 17.10
CA PRO A 285 7.82 19.63 17.35
C PRO A 285 7.30 18.31 16.78
N ASP A 286 8.12 17.56 16.05
CA ASP A 286 7.76 16.30 15.39
C ASP A 286 7.50 15.15 16.39
N THR A 287 7.92 15.29 17.65
CA THR A 287 7.62 14.38 18.78
C THR A 287 6.39 14.80 19.61
N MET A 288 5.73 15.91 19.29
CA MET A 288 4.70 16.56 20.14
C MET A 288 3.63 15.61 20.66
N TYR A 289 3.03 14.78 19.79
CA TYR A 289 1.96 13.88 20.21
C TYR A 289 2.44 12.75 21.11
N VAL A 290 3.67 12.28 20.91
CA VAL A 290 4.24 11.22 21.74
C VAL A 290 4.54 11.79 23.12
N GLU A 291 5.34 12.85 23.19
CA GLU A 291 5.82 13.41 24.46
C GLU A 291 4.69 13.86 25.39
N ASN A 292 3.58 14.38 24.84
CA ASN A 292 2.48 14.93 25.63
C ASN A 292 1.44 13.89 26.09
N LEU A 293 1.58 12.62 25.69
CA LEU A 293 0.58 11.57 25.95
C LEU A 293 1.19 10.31 26.57
N ILE A 294 2.36 10.43 27.20
CA ILE A 294 3.00 9.32 27.92
C ILE A 294 2.27 9.11 29.24
N GLY A 295 1.74 7.91 29.44
CA GLY A 295 1.04 7.54 30.67
C GLY A 295 0.68 6.07 30.77
N ARG A 296 0.33 5.67 31.98
CA ARG A 296 0.08 4.28 32.36
C ARG A 296 -1.06 3.63 31.55
N ASP A 297 -0.90 2.35 31.24
CA ASP A 297 -1.94 1.53 30.58
C ASP A 297 -2.41 2.13 29.24
N THR A 298 -1.46 2.66 28.48
CA THR A 298 -1.68 3.16 27.13
C THR A 298 -0.75 2.51 26.13
N VAL A 299 -1.05 2.70 24.85
CA VAL A 299 -0.21 2.32 23.72
C VAL A 299 -0.03 3.55 22.84
N ASN A 300 1.12 3.71 22.20
CA ASN A 300 1.29 4.67 21.12
C ASN A 300 1.74 3.91 19.87
N THR A 301 0.97 3.99 18.78
CA THR A 301 1.39 3.42 17.50
C THR A 301 2.00 4.53 16.64
N MET A 302 3.28 4.37 16.31
CA MET A 302 4.06 5.43 15.65
C MET A 302 4.34 5.08 14.19
N PRO A 303 4.05 5.98 13.24
CA PRO A 303 4.55 5.82 11.88
C PRO A 303 6.09 5.92 11.85
N PRO A 304 6.74 5.40 10.79
CA PRO A 304 8.21 5.29 10.73
C PRO A 304 8.97 6.57 11.06
N ASP A 305 8.53 7.71 10.51
CA ASP A 305 9.19 9.00 10.73
C ASP A 305 9.05 9.50 12.18
N ALA A 306 7.88 9.29 12.80
CA ALA A 306 7.64 9.69 14.19
C ALA A 306 8.43 8.81 15.17
N LEU A 307 8.50 7.50 14.90
CA LEU A 307 9.34 6.58 15.68
C LEU A 307 10.81 7.00 15.61
N LYS A 308 11.31 7.30 14.40
CA LYS A 308 12.68 7.75 14.21
C LYS A 308 12.99 9.06 14.95
N ALA A 309 12.11 10.06 14.86
CA ALA A 309 12.26 11.32 15.57
C ALA A 309 12.27 11.11 17.10
N PHE A 310 11.36 10.27 17.61
CA PHE A 310 11.30 9.99 19.04
C PHE A 310 12.53 9.23 19.56
N ILE A 311 13.09 8.28 18.78
CA ILE A 311 14.34 7.61 19.12
C ILE A 311 15.52 8.60 19.16
N ASP A 312 15.58 9.54 18.21
CA ASP A 312 16.68 10.49 18.07
C ASP A 312 16.71 11.54 19.18
N HIS A 313 15.57 12.16 19.50
CA HIS A 313 15.52 13.31 20.41
C HIS A 313 14.25 13.41 21.26
N GLY A 314 13.48 12.33 21.38
CA GLY A 314 12.27 12.28 22.20
C GLY A 314 12.54 12.47 23.70
N LYS A 315 11.66 13.22 24.38
CA LYS A 315 11.71 13.41 25.82
C LYS A 315 10.68 12.55 26.54
N VAL A 316 11.14 11.81 27.54
CA VAL A 316 10.28 10.90 28.31
C VAL A 316 9.94 11.52 29.67
N ALA A 317 8.66 11.69 29.93
CA ALA A 317 8.11 12.10 31.22
C ALA A 317 6.64 11.65 31.32
N GLU A 318 6.10 11.50 32.53
CA GLU A 318 4.66 11.29 32.70
C GLU A 318 3.91 12.58 32.40
N THR A 319 3.25 12.69 31.25
CA THR A 319 2.61 13.94 30.78
C THR A 319 1.10 13.82 30.60
N LEU A 320 0.60 12.60 30.44
CA LEU A 320 -0.81 12.35 30.16
C LEU A 320 -1.74 12.79 31.31
N THR A 321 -1.27 12.71 32.55
CA THR A 321 -2.02 13.06 33.78
C THR A 321 -1.78 14.50 34.25
N GLN A 322 -0.87 15.24 33.59
CA GLN A 322 -0.59 16.64 33.91
C GLN A 322 -1.61 17.56 33.25
N ASP A 323 -1.93 18.71 33.87
CA ASP A 323 -2.71 19.81 33.29
C ASP A 323 -4.04 19.37 32.64
N VAL A 324 -4.74 18.42 33.26
CA VAL A 324 -6.01 17.89 32.72
C VAL A 324 -7.13 18.94 32.78
N ASP A 325 -7.14 19.79 33.82
CA ASP A 325 -8.10 20.90 33.92
C ASP A 325 -7.88 21.94 32.79
N ASP A 326 -6.63 22.20 32.40
CA ASP A 326 -6.30 23.08 31.27
C ASP A 326 -6.72 22.45 29.92
N ALA A 327 -6.67 21.12 29.82
CA ALA A 327 -7.20 20.39 28.67
C ALA A 327 -8.72 20.56 28.55
N GLU A 328 -9.47 20.40 29.64
CA GLU A 328 -10.91 20.66 29.68
C GLU A 328 -11.23 22.12 29.30
N GLN A 329 -10.52 23.07 29.89
CA GLN A 329 -10.66 24.49 29.54
C GLN A 329 -10.36 24.77 28.06
N THR A 330 -9.38 24.08 27.46
CA THR A 330 -9.06 24.22 26.04
C THR A 330 -10.24 23.79 25.16
N LEU A 331 -10.95 22.71 25.53
CA LEU A 331 -12.13 22.25 24.82
C LEU A 331 -13.31 23.23 24.97
N ASP A 332 -13.50 23.81 26.15
CA ASP A 332 -14.53 24.85 26.37
C ASP A 332 -14.24 26.11 25.53
N LEU A 333 -12.98 26.57 25.51
CA LEU A 333 -12.55 27.72 24.72
C LEU A 333 -12.67 27.48 23.20
N LEU A 334 -12.58 26.24 22.73
CA LEU A 334 -12.85 25.91 21.32
C LEU A 334 -14.33 26.14 20.97
N ALA A 335 -15.25 25.74 21.85
CA ALA A 335 -16.67 26.01 21.68
C ALA A 335 -16.95 27.53 21.65
N GLU A 336 -16.32 28.30 22.56
CA GLU A 336 -16.39 29.78 22.54
C GLU A 336 -15.83 30.40 21.24
N ALA A 337 -14.81 29.78 20.66
CA ALA A 337 -14.25 30.18 19.36
C ALA A 337 -15.18 29.83 18.17
N GLY A 338 -16.31 29.15 18.43
CA GLY A 338 -17.28 28.71 17.42
C GLY A 338 -16.86 27.43 16.69
N ILE A 339 -16.01 26.61 17.32
CA ILE A 339 -15.57 25.32 16.79
C ILE A 339 -16.43 24.21 17.41
N ASP A 340 -17.24 23.56 16.58
CA ASP A 340 -18.03 22.38 16.98
C ASP A 340 -17.18 21.11 16.84
N LEU A 341 -16.58 20.66 17.95
CA LEU A 341 -15.73 19.47 17.97
C LEU A 341 -16.50 18.18 17.70
N ASP A 342 -17.77 18.09 18.10
CA ASP A 342 -18.60 16.91 17.87
C ASP A 342 -18.86 16.74 16.36
N GLN A 343 -19.20 17.83 15.67
CA GLN A 343 -19.36 17.81 14.22
C GLN A 343 -18.05 17.43 13.51
N ILE A 344 -16.92 18.01 13.94
CA ILE A 344 -15.61 17.74 13.33
C ILE A 344 -15.21 16.28 13.50
N THR A 345 -15.34 15.74 14.71
CA THR A 345 -14.94 14.37 15.02
C THR A 345 -15.83 13.34 14.33
N HIS A 346 -17.13 13.61 14.18
CA HIS A 346 -18.03 12.81 13.35
C HIS A 346 -17.60 12.83 11.87
N GLN A 347 -17.33 14.02 11.31
CA GLN A 347 -16.88 14.13 9.92
C GLN A 347 -15.56 13.39 9.69
N LEU A 348 -14.59 13.51 10.62
CA LEU A 348 -13.32 12.79 10.55
C LEU A 348 -13.48 11.27 10.56
N GLN A 349 -14.49 10.74 11.27
CA GLN A 349 -14.80 9.32 11.25
C GLN A 349 -15.35 8.90 9.88
N VAL A 350 -16.33 9.63 9.33
CA VAL A 350 -16.90 9.36 8.01
C VAL A 350 -15.83 9.43 6.92
N ASP A 351 -15.06 10.52 6.88
CA ASP A 351 -13.95 10.70 5.94
C ASP A 351 -12.88 9.61 6.09
N GLY A 352 -12.65 9.16 7.34
CA GLY A 352 -11.71 8.08 7.63
C GLY A 352 -12.12 6.74 7.02
N VAL A 353 -13.41 6.39 7.10
CA VAL A 353 -13.96 5.16 6.49
C VAL A 353 -13.89 5.23 4.97
N GLU A 354 -14.24 6.37 4.37
CA GLU A 354 -14.17 6.51 2.91
C GLU A 354 -12.72 6.46 2.41
N ALA A 355 -11.80 7.17 3.05
CA ALA A 355 -10.39 7.14 2.68
C ALA A 355 -9.78 5.72 2.75
N PHE A 356 -10.18 4.91 3.74
CA PHE A 356 -9.78 3.51 3.82
C PHE A 356 -10.45 2.65 2.75
N SER A 357 -11.72 2.90 2.43
CA SER A 357 -12.42 2.23 1.33
C SER A 357 -11.78 2.50 -0.03
N GLU A 358 -11.43 3.76 -0.31
CA GLU A 358 -10.69 4.15 -1.51
C GLU A 358 -9.30 3.50 -1.57
N SER A 359 -8.54 3.53 -0.45
CA SER A 359 -7.23 2.88 -0.36
C SER A 359 -7.35 1.38 -0.64
N PHE A 360 -8.40 0.74 -0.13
CA PHE A 360 -8.65 -0.69 -0.31
C PHE A 360 -9.02 -1.04 -1.76
N ARG A 361 -9.92 -0.26 -2.39
CA ARG A 361 -10.24 -0.43 -3.82
C ARG A 361 -8.98 -0.26 -4.67
N SER A 362 -8.16 0.76 -4.39
CA SER A 362 -6.90 0.99 -5.09
C SER A 362 -5.91 -0.17 -4.91
N LEU A 363 -5.79 -0.72 -3.71
CA LEU A 363 -4.98 -1.91 -3.43
C LEU A 363 -5.44 -3.11 -4.27
N LEU A 364 -6.74 -3.41 -4.30
CA LEU A 364 -7.26 -4.51 -5.11
C LEU A 364 -6.99 -4.32 -6.60
N SER A 365 -7.16 -3.10 -7.12
CA SER A 365 -6.81 -2.78 -8.52
C SER A 365 -5.31 -2.92 -8.80
N GLN A 366 -4.44 -2.59 -7.85
CA GLN A 366 -2.99 -2.78 -8.00
C GLN A 366 -2.61 -4.27 -8.00
N VAL A 367 -3.22 -5.07 -7.12
CA VAL A 367 -3.04 -6.52 -7.10
C VAL A 367 -3.53 -7.14 -8.41
N GLU A 368 -4.69 -6.71 -8.92
CA GLU A 368 -5.21 -7.14 -10.21
C GLU A 368 -4.25 -6.81 -11.36
N ALA A 369 -3.83 -5.54 -11.48
CA ALA A 369 -2.90 -5.11 -12.50
C ALA A 369 -1.58 -5.88 -12.43
N ARG A 370 -1.07 -6.13 -11.21
CA ARG A 370 0.17 -6.89 -11.00
C ARG A 370 0.00 -8.36 -11.40
N ARG A 371 -1.09 -9.00 -10.99
CA ARG A 371 -1.44 -10.38 -11.37
C ARG A 371 -1.54 -10.51 -12.89
N ASP A 372 -2.19 -9.57 -13.55
CA ASP A 372 -2.40 -9.60 -15.00
C ASP A 372 -1.08 -9.41 -15.75
N VAL A 373 -0.20 -8.51 -15.30
CA VAL A 373 1.18 -8.41 -15.82
C VAL A 373 1.93 -9.74 -15.66
N LEU A 374 1.87 -10.36 -14.49
CA LEU A 374 2.55 -11.63 -14.24
C LEU A 374 1.98 -12.79 -15.07
N LYS A 375 0.67 -12.81 -15.35
CA LYS A 375 0.03 -13.78 -16.26
C LYS A 375 0.54 -13.69 -17.69
N THR A 376 0.83 -12.49 -18.18
CA THR A 376 1.30 -12.31 -19.56
C THR A 376 2.74 -12.78 -19.79
N GLY A 377 3.48 -13.13 -18.74
CA GLY A 377 4.89 -13.54 -18.84
C GLY A 377 5.84 -12.41 -19.26
N VAL A 378 5.37 -11.16 -19.30
CA VAL A 378 6.21 -9.97 -19.52
C VAL A 378 7.02 -9.74 -18.25
N MET A 379 8.08 -10.54 -18.07
CA MET A 379 9.09 -10.30 -17.05
C MET A 379 9.81 -9.00 -17.38
N LYS A 380 9.92 -8.12 -16.39
CA LYS A 380 10.71 -6.89 -16.43
C LYS A 380 12.19 -7.29 -16.53
N ARG A 381 12.69 -7.56 -17.75
CA ARG A 381 14.06 -8.06 -18.00
C ARG A 381 15.16 -6.99 -17.85
N GLN A 382 14.78 -5.71 -17.72
CA GLN A 382 15.73 -4.61 -17.56
C GLN A 382 15.25 -3.62 -16.51
N GLU A 383 16.17 -3.24 -15.64
CA GLU A 383 16.05 -2.08 -14.77
C GLU A 383 17.06 -1.04 -15.26
N VAL A 384 16.59 0.19 -15.51
CA VAL A 384 17.42 1.28 -16.04
C VAL A 384 17.56 2.34 -14.95
N ALA A 385 18.78 2.50 -14.42
CA ALA A 385 19.11 3.59 -13.51
C ALA A 385 19.49 4.83 -14.33
N LEU A 386 18.66 5.87 -14.26
CA LEU A 386 18.85 7.11 -15.03
C LEU A 386 19.98 8.00 -14.47
N GLY A 387 20.44 7.74 -13.24
CA GLY A 387 21.56 8.44 -12.60
C GLY A 387 21.43 9.96 -12.68
N ILE A 388 22.50 10.62 -13.16
CA ILE A 388 22.56 12.09 -13.34
C ILE A 388 21.53 12.64 -14.33
N HIS A 389 20.89 11.80 -15.13
CA HIS A 389 19.88 12.21 -16.12
C HIS A 389 18.45 12.18 -15.57
N THR A 390 18.25 11.75 -14.32
CA THR A 390 16.93 11.57 -13.71
C THR A 390 16.06 12.83 -13.81
N ASP A 391 16.59 13.99 -13.46
CA ASP A 391 15.81 15.23 -13.45
C ASP A 391 15.51 15.76 -14.86
N ALA A 392 16.45 15.61 -15.78
CA ALA A 392 16.26 15.96 -17.19
C ALA A 392 15.17 15.08 -17.83
N VAL A 393 15.17 13.78 -17.55
CA VAL A 393 14.14 12.85 -18.04
C VAL A 393 12.78 13.16 -17.41
N LYS A 394 12.71 13.41 -16.10
CA LYS A 394 11.45 13.82 -15.44
C LYS A 394 10.88 15.12 -16.02
N ALA A 395 11.73 16.10 -16.31
CA ALA A 395 11.31 17.35 -16.94
C ALA A 395 10.77 17.10 -18.36
N ALA A 396 11.46 16.29 -19.17
CA ALA A 396 11.01 15.93 -20.52
C ALA A 396 9.67 15.17 -20.52
N LEU A 397 9.46 14.25 -19.57
CA LEU A 397 8.20 13.52 -19.42
C LEU A 397 7.04 14.47 -19.06
N ARG A 398 7.25 15.40 -18.12
CA ARG A 398 6.24 16.42 -17.77
C ARG A 398 5.88 17.31 -18.95
N ASP A 399 6.87 17.73 -19.75
CA ASP A 399 6.63 18.51 -20.97
C ASP A 399 5.86 17.71 -22.03
N ALA A 400 6.19 16.43 -22.21
CA ALA A 400 5.47 15.54 -23.11
C ALA A 400 4.01 15.34 -22.69
N ASP A 401 3.74 15.19 -21.40
CA ASP A 401 2.38 15.11 -20.86
C ASP A 401 1.61 16.41 -21.08
N ALA A 402 2.22 17.57 -20.78
CA ALA A 402 1.61 18.88 -20.98
C ALA A 402 1.27 19.17 -22.46
N LYS A 403 2.05 18.61 -23.39
CA LYS A 403 1.81 18.70 -24.85
C LYS A 403 0.91 17.60 -25.39
N PHE A 404 0.41 16.71 -24.53
CA PHE A 404 -0.41 15.56 -24.86
C PHE A 404 0.23 14.66 -25.94
N VAL A 405 1.56 14.53 -25.92
CA VAL A 405 2.34 13.84 -26.96
C VAL A 405 1.81 12.44 -27.25
N ASN A 406 1.48 11.68 -26.20
CA ASN A 406 0.97 10.31 -26.32
C ASN A 406 -0.35 10.26 -27.10
N VAL A 407 -1.36 11.03 -26.66
CA VAL A 407 -2.68 11.08 -27.30
C VAL A 407 -2.57 11.55 -28.75
N ARG A 408 -1.79 12.60 -28.98
CA ARG A 408 -1.59 13.19 -30.31
C ARG A 408 -0.84 12.24 -31.26
N LEU A 409 0.14 11.49 -30.75
CA LEU A 409 0.84 10.44 -31.50
C LEU A 409 -0.14 9.36 -31.97
N TRP A 410 -0.96 8.81 -31.06
CA TRP A 410 -1.97 7.79 -31.39
C TRP A 410 -3.06 8.29 -32.33
N ASN A 411 -3.41 9.58 -32.25
CA ASN A 411 -4.31 10.24 -33.21
C ASN A 411 -3.63 10.60 -34.54
N LYS A 412 -2.35 10.22 -34.73
CA LYS A 412 -1.53 10.53 -35.91
C LYS A 412 -1.45 12.03 -36.22
N GLU A 413 -1.48 12.88 -35.20
CA GLU A 413 -1.42 14.33 -35.37
C GLU A 413 -0.02 14.77 -35.79
N ALA A 414 0.18 14.97 -37.10
CA ALA A 414 1.47 15.37 -37.65
C ALA A 414 1.99 16.74 -37.17
N SER A 415 1.10 17.58 -36.61
CA SER A 415 1.43 18.87 -35.99
C SER A 415 2.30 18.72 -34.74
N LEU A 416 2.47 17.49 -34.24
CA LEU A 416 3.41 17.16 -33.18
C LEU A 416 4.88 17.36 -33.61
N TRP A 417 5.19 17.20 -34.91
CA TRP A 417 6.57 17.28 -35.42
C TRP A 417 6.82 18.44 -36.37
N HIS A 418 5.80 18.92 -37.10
CA HIS A 418 6.01 19.94 -38.11
C HIS A 418 4.72 20.74 -38.40
N THR A 419 4.83 21.98 -38.86
CA THR A 419 3.69 22.86 -39.20
C THR A 419 3.43 23.02 -40.71
N ASN A 420 4.42 22.72 -41.56
CA ASN A 420 4.26 22.70 -43.02
C ASN A 420 3.31 21.57 -43.48
N PRO A 421 2.21 21.89 -44.21
CA PRO A 421 1.22 20.90 -44.65
C PRO A 421 1.75 19.74 -45.50
N ASN A 422 2.70 20.00 -46.40
CA ASN A 422 3.29 18.97 -47.26
C ASN A 422 4.14 17.97 -46.46
N ILE A 423 4.78 18.45 -45.39
CA ILE A 423 5.55 17.58 -44.49
C ILE A 423 4.59 16.80 -43.58
N MET A 424 3.55 17.46 -43.08
CA MET A 424 2.54 16.83 -42.22
C MET A 424 1.83 15.67 -42.91
N SER A 425 1.40 15.84 -44.16
CA SER A 425 0.77 14.77 -44.94
C SER A 425 1.66 13.51 -45.00
N ARG A 426 2.96 13.68 -45.31
CA ARG A 426 3.92 12.56 -45.34
C ARG A 426 4.15 11.93 -43.95
N ILE A 427 4.00 12.68 -42.86
CA ILE A 427 4.14 12.14 -41.50
C ILE A 427 2.93 11.27 -41.18
N VAL A 428 1.71 11.71 -41.46
CA VAL A 428 0.49 10.91 -41.26
C VAL A 428 0.61 9.57 -41.97
N ASP A 429 1.05 9.58 -43.24
CA ASP A 429 1.26 8.36 -44.04
C ASP A 429 2.32 7.42 -43.45
N ARG A 430 3.30 7.95 -42.70
CA ARG A 430 4.40 7.18 -42.09
C ARG A 430 4.09 6.66 -40.69
N LEU A 431 2.99 7.07 -40.07
CA LEU A 431 2.56 6.60 -38.75
C LEU A 431 1.67 5.35 -38.79
N GLY A 432 1.58 4.68 -39.95
CA GLY A 432 0.83 3.43 -40.11
C GLY A 432 1.28 2.30 -39.16
N TRP A 433 2.53 2.33 -38.69
CA TRP A 433 3.06 1.33 -37.76
C TRP A 433 2.34 1.32 -36.39
N LEU A 434 1.65 2.41 -36.01
CA LEU A 434 0.89 2.45 -34.76
C LEU A 434 -0.30 1.50 -34.76
N ASP A 435 -0.88 1.22 -35.92
CA ASP A 435 -2.02 0.31 -36.08
C ASP A 435 -1.59 -1.08 -36.59
N THR A 436 -0.33 -1.49 -36.37
CA THR A 436 0.15 -2.80 -36.83
C THR A 436 -0.69 -3.94 -36.26
N ASP A 437 -1.17 -3.80 -35.03
CA ASP A 437 -2.06 -4.75 -34.35
C ASP A 437 -3.40 -4.94 -35.07
N LYS A 438 -3.91 -3.91 -35.74
CA LYS A 438 -5.19 -3.95 -36.48
C LYS A 438 -5.01 -4.29 -37.95
N THR A 439 -3.86 -3.91 -38.52
CA THR A 439 -3.58 -4.04 -39.96
C THR A 439 -2.88 -5.34 -40.32
N ILE A 440 -2.30 -6.05 -39.34
CA ILE A 440 -1.72 -7.36 -39.58
C ILE A 440 -2.82 -8.38 -39.92
N ASP A 441 -2.62 -9.07 -41.04
CA ASP A 441 -3.52 -10.14 -41.48
C ASP A 441 -3.24 -11.41 -40.67
N TYR A 442 -3.86 -11.52 -39.50
CA TYR A 442 -3.71 -12.68 -38.62
C TYR A 442 -4.18 -13.97 -39.26
N ALA A 443 -5.19 -13.92 -40.15
CA ALA A 443 -5.70 -15.11 -40.82
C ALA A 443 -4.64 -15.67 -41.78
N ARG A 444 -4.02 -14.81 -42.57
CA ARG A 444 -2.90 -15.20 -43.44
C ARG A 444 -1.69 -15.66 -42.64
N LEU A 445 -1.35 -14.98 -41.54
CA LEU A 445 -0.25 -15.39 -40.67
C LEU A 445 -0.49 -16.78 -40.06
N ALA A 446 -1.70 -17.06 -39.59
CA ALA A 446 -2.10 -18.35 -39.07
C ALA A 446 -2.02 -19.44 -40.15
N ALA A 447 -2.48 -19.15 -41.37
CA ALA A 447 -2.38 -20.08 -42.51
C ALA A 447 -0.92 -20.39 -42.88
N LEU A 448 -0.05 -19.38 -42.92
CA LEU A 448 1.38 -19.57 -43.17
C LEU A 448 2.06 -20.42 -42.08
N ARG A 449 1.72 -20.17 -40.81
CA ARG A 449 2.21 -20.98 -39.69
C ARG A 449 1.72 -22.43 -39.78
N ALA A 450 0.45 -22.64 -40.06
CA ALA A 450 -0.13 -23.98 -40.19
C ALA A 450 0.52 -24.77 -41.34
N ALA A 451 0.73 -24.12 -42.49
CA ALA A 451 1.39 -24.74 -43.64
C ALA A 451 2.84 -25.15 -43.34
N ALA A 452 3.57 -24.36 -42.56
CA ALA A 452 4.97 -24.66 -42.22
C ALA A 452 5.12 -25.58 -40.99
N ALA A 453 4.10 -25.68 -40.12
CA ALA A 453 4.18 -26.40 -38.86
C ALA A 453 4.46 -27.90 -39.04
N ALA A 454 3.88 -28.54 -40.06
CA ALA A 454 4.11 -29.95 -40.35
C ALA A 454 5.58 -30.23 -40.75
N GLU A 455 6.16 -29.35 -41.57
CA GLU A 455 7.55 -29.44 -42.02
C GLU A 455 8.54 -29.18 -40.87
N PHE A 456 8.21 -28.25 -39.97
CA PHE A 456 9.02 -27.95 -38.79
C PHE A 456 8.99 -29.11 -37.78
N ALA A 457 7.81 -29.65 -37.50
CA ALA A 457 7.64 -30.79 -36.60
C ALA A 457 8.31 -32.07 -37.11
N ALA A 458 8.28 -32.30 -38.43
CA ALA A 458 8.96 -33.43 -39.07
C ALA A 458 10.48 -33.24 -39.20
N GLY A 459 10.99 -32.03 -38.97
CA GLY A 459 12.40 -31.69 -39.13
C GLY A 459 12.89 -31.74 -40.58
N THR A 460 11.97 -31.67 -41.55
CA THR A 460 12.23 -31.62 -42.99
C THR A 460 12.77 -30.25 -43.40
N LEU A 461 12.30 -29.19 -42.75
CA LEU A 461 12.92 -27.86 -42.81
C LEU A 461 13.68 -27.58 -41.51
N LYS A 462 15.01 -27.49 -41.62
CA LYS A 462 15.93 -27.24 -40.49
C LYS A 462 16.45 -25.82 -40.43
N HIS A 463 16.44 -25.12 -41.57
CA HIS A 463 16.98 -23.78 -41.69
C HIS A 463 15.97 -22.86 -42.39
N VAL A 464 16.00 -21.59 -41.99
CA VAL A 464 15.36 -20.48 -42.71
C VAL A 464 16.45 -19.46 -43.00
N VAL A 465 16.62 -19.07 -44.26
CA VAL A 465 17.57 -18.03 -44.65
C VAL A 465 16.77 -16.85 -45.19
N LEU A 466 16.85 -15.71 -44.52
CA LEU A 466 16.27 -14.47 -45.01
C LEU A 466 17.27 -13.80 -45.97
N LEU A 467 16.87 -13.70 -47.23
CA LEU A 467 17.60 -13.03 -48.29
C LEU A 467 17.11 -11.58 -48.36
N GLY A 468 17.86 -10.66 -47.76
CA GLY A 468 17.43 -9.27 -47.65
C GLY A 468 18.55 -8.36 -47.20
N MET A 469 18.52 -7.10 -47.63
CA MET A 469 19.60 -6.14 -47.35
C MET A 469 19.06 -4.87 -46.68
N GLY A 470 19.82 -4.33 -45.73
CA GLY A 470 19.47 -3.10 -45.00
C GLY A 470 18.21 -3.24 -44.14
N GLY A 471 17.18 -2.41 -44.41
CA GLY A 471 15.96 -2.39 -43.59
C GLY A 471 15.19 -3.72 -43.57
N SER A 472 15.36 -4.56 -44.60
CA SER A 472 14.74 -5.88 -44.70
C SER A 472 15.41 -6.95 -43.83
N SER A 473 16.66 -6.74 -43.39
CA SER A 473 17.43 -7.70 -42.56
C SER A 473 17.56 -7.27 -41.11
N LEU A 474 17.73 -5.97 -40.83
CA LEU A 474 18.07 -5.47 -39.49
C LEU A 474 17.01 -5.79 -38.42
N ALA A 475 15.72 -5.56 -38.69
CA ALA A 475 14.67 -5.83 -37.70
C ALA A 475 14.52 -7.34 -37.42
N PRO A 476 14.44 -8.21 -38.44
CA PRO A 476 14.48 -9.66 -38.23
C PRO A 476 15.73 -10.15 -37.48
N GLU A 477 16.92 -9.57 -37.78
CA GLU A 477 18.16 -9.95 -37.11
C GLU A 477 18.14 -9.59 -35.62
N VAL A 478 17.65 -8.39 -35.26
CA VAL A 478 17.47 -8.00 -33.86
C VAL A 478 16.51 -8.95 -33.15
N MET A 479 15.39 -9.31 -33.78
CA MET A 479 14.43 -10.27 -33.24
C MET A 479 15.07 -11.65 -33.04
N ASN A 480 15.80 -12.17 -34.03
CA ASN A 480 16.47 -13.47 -33.96
C ASN A 480 17.53 -13.53 -32.84
N ARG A 481 18.26 -12.43 -32.61
CA ARG A 481 19.27 -12.35 -31.55
C ARG A 481 18.66 -12.13 -30.16
N SER A 482 17.56 -11.39 -30.08
CA SER A 482 16.97 -10.95 -28.82
C SER A 482 15.92 -11.93 -28.28
N LEU A 483 15.28 -12.70 -29.16
CA LEU A 483 14.30 -13.72 -28.82
C LEU A 483 14.98 -15.09 -28.88
N SER A 484 14.68 -15.94 -27.90
CA SER A 484 15.14 -17.34 -27.94
C SER A 484 14.40 -18.09 -29.06
N LYS A 485 15.12 -18.95 -29.78
CA LYS A 485 14.52 -19.89 -30.74
C LYS A 485 13.51 -20.78 -29.99
N ALA A 486 12.30 -20.90 -30.51
CA ALA A 486 11.30 -21.82 -29.98
C ALA A 486 11.67 -23.28 -30.28
N ASP A 487 11.34 -24.19 -29.37
CA ASP A 487 11.55 -25.62 -29.56
C ASP A 487 10.76 -26.14 -30.78
N GLY A 488 11.39 -26.98 -31.59
CA GLY A 488 10.79 -27.52 -32.81
C GLY A 488 10.79 -26.57 -34.02
N PHE A 489 11.30 -25.34 -33.90
CA PHE A 489 11.44 -24.41 -35.03
C PHE A 489 12.85 -24.47 -35.66
N PRO A 490 12.96 -24.19 -36.98
CA PRO A 490 14.23 -24.17 -37.70
C PRO A 490 15.16 -23.07 -37.20
N ASN A 491 16.46 -23.21 -37.47
CA ASN A 491 17.43 -22.16 -37.21
C ASN A 491 17.30 -21.05 -38.28
N MET A 492 17.26 -19.79 -37.85
CA MET A 492 17.16 -18.66 -38.77
C MET A 492 18.53 -18.00 -38.99
N LEU A 493 18.88 -17.79 -40.25
CA LEU A 493 20.10 -17.11 -40.71
C LEU A 493 19.73 -15.91 -41.60
N MET A 494 20.67 -14.98 -41.71
CA MET A 494 20.51 -13.75 -42.49
C MET A 494 21.58 -13.67 -43.58
N LEU A 495 21.16 -13.43 -44.82
CA LEU A 495 22.06 -13.06 -45.90
C LEU A 495 21.79 -11.62 -46.33
N ASP A 496 22.63 -10.70 -45.84
CA ASP A 496 22.54 -9.25 -46.06
C ASP A 496 23.81 -8.62 -46.63
N SER A 497 24.72 -9.45 -47.16
CA SER A 497 25.96 -9.00 -47.77
C SER A 497 26.16 -9.67 -49.13
N THR A 498 26.65 -8.89 -50.09
CA THR A 498 27.03 -9.36 -51.43
C THR A 498 28.47 -9.87 -51.50
N ASP A 499 29.20 -9.91 -50.39
CA ASP A 499 30.53 -10.51 -50.32
C ASP A 499 30.43 -12.03 -50.62
N PRO A 500 31.07 -12.52 -51.69
CA PRO A 500 31.05 -13.95 -52.05
C PRO A 500 31.54 -14.87 -50.93
N THR A 501 32.45 -14.39 -50.07
CA THR A 501 32.95 -15.16 -48.92
C THR A 501 31.86 -15.35 -47.88
N TYR A 502 31.06 -14.31 -47.62
CA TYR A 502 29.95 -14.35 -46.68
C TYR A 502 28.80 -15.20 -47.22
N ILE A 503 28.49 -15.09 -48.52
CA ILE A 503 27.49 -15.94 -49.19
C ILE A 503 27.86 -17.42 -49.04
N ARG A 504 29.11 -17.80 -49.35
CA ARG A 504 29.58 -19.19 -49.16
C ARG A 504 29.57 -19.62 -47.69
N HIS A 505 29.84 -18.70 -46.77
CA HIS A 505 29.78 -19.00 -45.34
C HIS A 505 28.37 -19.34 -44.89
N ILE A 506 27.34 -18.60 -45.34
CA ILE A 506 25.93 -18.92 -45.07
C ILE A 506 25.55 -20.24 -45.73
N GLU A 507 25.91 -20.44 -46.99
CA GLU A 507 25.65 -21.68 -47.73
C GLU A 507 26.26 -22.91 -47.02
N SER A 508 27.48 -22.79 -46.48
CA SER A 508 28.14 -23.88 -45.75
C SER A 508 27.48 -24.26 -44.42
N GLN A 509 26.58 -23.43 -43.89
CA GLN A 509 25.88 -23.64 -42.62
C GLN A 509 24.51 -24.30 -42.78
N VAL A 510 24.06 -24.52 -44.01
CA VAL A 510 22.71 -25.03 -44.29
C VAL A 510 22.73 -26.24 -45.22
N ASP A 511 21.73 -27.10 -45.07
CA ASP A 511 21.38 -28.12 -46.06
C ASP A 511 20.33 -27.53 -47.00
N LEU A 512 20.70 -27.27 -48.26
CA LEU A 512 19.81 -26.62 -49.24
C LEU A 512 18.47 -27.36 -49.40
N SER A 513 18.47 -28.69 -49.30
CA SER A 513 17.25 -29.50 -49.41
C SER A 513 16.30 -29.37 -48.21
N LYS A 514 16.78 -28.76 -47.11
CA LYS A 514 16.08 -28.57 -45.84
C LYS A 514 16.01 -27.11 -45.43
N THR A 515 16.15 -26.19 -46.38
CA THR A 515 16.21 -24.75 -46.14
C THR A 515 15.06 -24.04 -46.82
N LEU A 516 14.36 -23.20 -46.05
CA LEU A 516 13.41 -22.25 -46.59
C LEU A 516 14.10 -20.91 -46.83
N PHE A 517 14.17 -20.46 -48.08
CA PHE A 517 14.65 -19.13 -48.44
C PHE A 517 13.49 -18.14 -48.47
N ILE A 518 13.65 -17.03 -47.75
CA ILE A 518 12.67 -15.94 -47.74
C ILE A 518 13.28 -14.74 -48.43
N VAL A 519 12.74 -14.37 -49.59
CA VAL A 519 13.19 -13.19 -50.33
C VAL A 519 12.48 -11.95 -49.80
N SER A 520 13.24 -10.99 -49.26
CA SER A 520 12.69 -9.80 -48.60
C SER A 520 13.25 -8.51 -49.22
N SER A 521 12.49 -7.90 -50.14
CA SER A 521 12.81 -6.60 -50.74
C SER A 521 11.68 -5.60 -50.52
N LYS A 522 12.03 -4.43 -49.98
CA LYS A 522 11.09 -3.32 -49.79
C LYS A 522 10.54 -2.77 -51.11
N SER A 523 11.39 -2.67 -52.14
CA SER A 523 11.02 -2.13 -53.46
C SER A 523 10.63 -3.21 -54.47
N GLY A 524 10.86 -4.49 -54.15
CA GLY A 524 10.67 -5.62 -55.06
C GLY A 524 11.69 -5.72 -56.20
N GLY A 525 12.57 -4.72 -56.35
CA GLY A 525 13.57 -4.64 -57.42
C GLY A 525 14.99 -4.39 -56.90
N THR A 526 15.27 -4.68 -55.63
CA THR A 526 16.62 -4.58 -55.06
C THR A 526 17.53 -5.60 -55.74
N ILE A 527 18.53 -5.14 -56.51
CA ILE A 527 19.38 -6.01 -57.33
C ILE A 527 20.10 -7.07 -56.50
N GLU A 528 20.59 -6.70 -55.32
CA GLU A 528 21.31 -7.59 -54.41
C GLU A 528 20.41 -8.75 -53.94
N THR A 529 19.18 -8.43 -53.53
CA THR A 529 18.18 -9.44 -53.12
C THR A 529 17.77 -10.34 -54.27
N SER A 530 17.60 -9.79 -55.48
CA SER A 530 17.32 -10.58 -56.67
C SER A 530 18.49 -11.50 -57.04
N CYS A 531 19.73 -11.04 -56.92
CA CYS A 531 20.91 -11.88 -57.13
C CYS A 531 20.98 -13.05 -56.14
N PHE A 532 20.58 -12.85 -54.88
CA PHE A 532 20.49 -13.96 -53.92
C PHE A 532 19.41 -14.97 -54.30
N TYR A 533 18.24 -14.50 -54.76
CA TYR A 533 17.16 -15.37 -55.20
C TYR A 533 17.53 -16.21 -56.43
N GLU A 534 18.28 -15.64 -57.39
CA GLU A 534 18.73 -16.39 -58.56
C GLU A 534 19.86 -17.39 -58.20
N TYR A 535 20.57 -17.18 -57.09
CA TYR A 535 21.68 -18.03 -56.66
C TYR A 535 21.22 -19.28 -55.91
N PHE A 536 20.28 -19.15 -54.97
CA PHE A 536 19.75 -20.23 -54.13
C PHE A 536 18.48 -20.84 -54.72
#